data_AF-A0A9P8WH98-F1
#
_entry.id   AF-A0A9P8WH98-F1
#
_cell.length_a   1.000
_cell.length_b   1.000
_cell.length_c   1.000
_cell.angle_alpha   90.00
_cell.angle_beta   90.00
_cell.angle_gamma   90.00
#
_symmetry.space_group_name_H-M   'P 1'
#
loop_
_entity.id
_entity.type
_entity.pdbx_description
1 polymer ?
#
loop_
_entity_poly.entity_id
_entity_poly.type
_entity_poly.pdbx_seq_one_letter_code
_entity_poly.pdbx_strand_id
1 'polypeptide(L)'
;MKTCTRPLLRLGASSLTPRTSLCVRGAGAVRHLSAMQASNRVRTALNEGRASMGAWQMIPSANVSRVLARSGVDWVLVDCEHGNMDDGAMHETVPAIAALGVSPIVRLPDMQGWMVKRALDSGAHGIVVPLLRTAQEARELVQAAKFPPWGKRGFGSPIAPERFSPVPSFTEYLQQANDALLTIVQIETKEALESVDEIAAVEGIDVLFIGPFDLGNNIGHPIIDGVMATELKGAIAKVLAAAQKAGKKSGVYCTGVMAQKCVHQGCGKQFTDPEEKCEYHPGPPIFHEGQKGWKCCKPRVLTFDEFMDIPPCTTGTHSTTDKPPEVDSKPQEDDAALAKKIDNLNASVPTRAPIQPAQHAPTPPPAPLESEDDDPSLEIPDGATCKRKACSSTYKKGRSRDDEECVHHPGVPIFHEGSKGYSCCKRRVLEFDQFMNIEGCKTKIRHLFVGSGDKGKDKAKEGGEEVLDTVRHDFYQTPANVIASFFLKKINKETAKVEFQEKQLSLDLATTDALPKRYTAAVPLYGAIDPEKSSFKILGTKLELQLVKSDGASWPVLRGDEALTGEIFQIGRAGKA
;
A
#
# COMPACT_ATOMS: atom_id res chain seq x y z
N MET A 1 14.69 39.50 53.41
CA MET A 1 15.09 38.15 53.87
C MET A 1 14.15 37.72 54.99
N LYS A 2 13.61 36.50 54.87
CA LYS A 2 13.05 35.62 55.94
C LYS A 2 11.74 36.11 56.60
N THR A 3 10.58 35.58 56.17
CA THR A 3 9.83 34.41 56.75
C THR A 3 9.31 34.68 58.15
N CYS A 4 8.10 34.31 58.59
CA CYS A 4 6.92 33.60 58.10
C CYS A 4 5.94 33.66 59.29
N THR A 5 4.63 33.87 59.09
CA THR A 5 3.50 33.21 59.80
C THR A 5 2.15 33.92 59.53
N ARG A 6 1.12 33.10 59.27
CA ARG A 6 -0.31 33.40 59.02
C ARG A 6 -1.00 34.09 60.23
N PRO A 7 -2.13 34.83 60.06
CA PRO A 7 -3.45 34.18 60.18
C PRO A 7 -4.65 34.79 59.39
N LEU A 8 -5.62 33.90 59.09
CA LEU A 8 -7.10 34.04 59.05
C LEU A 8 -7.79 35.37 58.65
N LEU A 9 -8.74 35.29 57.69
CA LEU A 9 -10.10 35.88 57.76
C LEU A 9 -10.97 35.30 56.61
N ARG A 10 -11.89 34.37 56.89
CA ARG A 10 -13.37 34.51 57.08
C ARG A 10 -14.19 35.06 55.89
N LEU A 11 -14.96 34.12 55.32
CA LEU A 11 -16.38 34.13 54.93
C LEU A 11 -16.96 35.28 54.07
N GLY A 12 -17.46 34.88 52.90
CA GLY A 12 -18.57 35.52 52.21
C GLY A 12 -19.38 34.47 51.45
N ALA A 13 -20.40 33.89 52.11
CA ALA A 13 -21.40 33.09 51.44
C ALA A 13 -22.34 34.02 50.67
N SER A 14 -22.57 33.74 49.39
CA SER A 14 -23.69 34.30 48.63
C SER A 14 -24.22 33.20 47.72
N SER A 15 -25.40 32.73 48.10
CA SER A 15 -26.24 31.80 47.36
C SER A 15 -26.72 32.44 46.06
N LEU A 16 -26.40 31.81 44.92
CA LEU A 16 -27.15 31.98 43.69
C LEU A 16 -27.47 30.59 43.14
N THR A 17 -28.77 30.31 43.12
CA THR A 17 -29.47 29.11 42.64
C THR A 17 -29.10 28.71 41.20
N PRO A 18 -29.26 27.42 40.82
CA PRO A 18 -28.94 26.93 39.48
C PRO A 18 -29.92 27.51 38.46
N ARG A 19 -29.40 28.16 37.41
CA ARG A 19 -30.21 28.50 36.23
C ARG A 19 -30.53 27.21 35.49
N THR A 20 -31.80 26.84 35.55
CA THR A 20 -32.49 26.00 34.58
C THR A 20 -32.09 26.38 33.16
N SER A 21 -31.44 25.45 32.46
CA SER A 21 -31.16 25.55 31.03
C SER A 21 -32.48 25.45 30.27
N LEU A 22 -32.97 26.60 29.80
CA LEU A 22 -34.14 26.70 28.94
C LEU A 22 -33.79 26.03 27.60
N CYS A 23 -34.56 25.01 27.24
CA CYS A 23 -34.49 24.33 25.95
C CYS A 23 -34.87 25.34 24.83
N VAL A 24 -33.87 25.96 24.21
CA VAL A 24 -34.05 26.69 22.96
C VAL A 24 -33.75 25.72 21.82
N ARG A 25 -34.81 25.18 21.22
CA ARG A 25 -34.75 24.57 19.87
C ARG A 25 -34.45 25.70 18.88
N GLY A 26 -33.18 25.92 18.60
CA GLY A 26 -32.69 26.81 17.56
C GLY A 26 -32.05 26.01 16.42
N ALA A 27 -32.34 26.44 15.18
CA ALA A 27 -31.84 25.89 13.93
C ALA A 27 -30.31 25.64 13.93
N GLY A 28 -29.89 24.62 13.18
CA GLY A 28 -28.53 24.05 13.18
C GLY A 28 -27.38 25.05 13.28
N ALA A 29 -26.83 25.19 14.48
CA ALA A 29 -25.51 25.77 14.67
C ALA A 29 -24.47 24.73 14.22
N VAL A 30 -23.79 25.01 13.11
CA VAL A 30 -22.55 24.31 12.76
C VAL A 30 -21.57 24.60 13.90
N ARG A 31 -21.42 23.68 14.85
CA ARG A 31 -20.41 23.81 15.92
C ARG A 31 -19.04 23.75 15.24
N HIS A 32 -18.30 24.86 15.23
CA HIS A 32 -16.90 24.84 14.82
C HIS A 32 -16.13 23.89 15.75
N LEU A 33 -15.55 22.83 15.18
CA LEU A 33 -14.68 21.91 15.89
C LEU A 33 -13.43 22.67 16.35
N SER A 34 -12.98 22.40 17.57
CA SER A 34 -11.70 22.91 18.05
C SER A 34 -10.53 22.27 17.29
N ALA A 35 -9.34 22.87 17.35
CA ALA A 35 -8.14 22.33 16.69
C ALA A 35 -7.86 20.87 17.12
N MET A 36 -7.98 20.59 18.42
CA MET A 36 -7.80 19.23 18.92
C MET A 36 -8.91 18.27 18.46
N GLN A 37 -10.16 18.71 18.40
CA GLN A 37 -11.27 17.89 17.94
C GLN A 37 -11.15 17.56 16.45
N ALA A 38 -10.76 18.53 15.62
CA ALA A 38 -10.54 18.34 14.19
C ALA A 38 -9.39 17.37 13.89
N SER A 39 -8.35 17.37 14.73
CA SER A 39 -7.20 16.45 14.63
C SER A 39 -7.55 15.01 15.03
N ASN A 40 -8.55 14.83 15.91
CA ASN A 40 -8.96 13.50 16.35
C ASN A 40 -9.90 12.84 15.32
N ARG A 41 -9.29 12.20 14.31
CA ARG A 41 -9.99 11.56 13.20
C ARG A 41 -11.02 10.50 13.62
N VAL A 42 -10.75 9.73 14.67
CA VAL A 42 -11.71 8.77 15.23
C VAL A 42 -12.95 9.49 15.74
N ARG A 43 -12.76 10.55 16.52
CA ARG A 43 -13.88 11.34 17.04
C ARG A 43 -14.69 11.97 15.90
N THR A 44 -14.03 12.50 14.88
CA THR A 44 -14.69 13.04 13.68
C THR A 44 -15.55 11.96 13.00
N ALA A 45 -14.98 10.79 12.70
CA ALA A 45 -15.72 9.69 12.07
C ALA A 45 -16.93 9.25 12.92
N LEU A 46 -16.76 9.11 14.24
CA LEU A 46 -17.84 8.70 15.15
C LEU A 46 -18.95 9.75 15.28
N ASN A 47 -18.61 11.04 15.17
CA ASN A 47 -19.58 12.15 15.19
C ASN A 47 -20.36 12.25 13.88
N GLU A 48 -19.72 11.94 12.74
CA GLU A 48 -20.37 11.84 11.42
C GLU A 48 -21.24 10.59 11.28
N GLY A 49 -21.22 9.68 12.27
CA GLY A 49 -21.94 8.41 12.20
C GLY A 49 -21.30 7.39 11.26
N ARG A 50 -20.06 7.64 10.81
CA ARG A 50 -19.29 6.71 9.99
C ARG A 50 -18.58 5.68 10.86
N ALA A 51 -18.48 4.44 10.37
CA ALA A 51 -17.62 3.44 10.99
C ALA A 51 -16.14 3.87 10.90
N SER A 52 -15.42 3.74 12.01
CA SER A 52 -14.00 4.11 12.13
C SER A 52 -13.14 2.84 12.19
N MET A 53 -12.23 2.67 11.22
CA MET A 53 -11.36 1.49 11.15
C MET A 53 -9.97 1.80 11.72
N GLY A 54 -9.39 0.85 12.45
CA GLY A 54 -8.07 1.00 13.07
C GLY A 54 -7.13 -0.16 12.78
N ALA A 55 -5.83 0.10 12.93
CA ALA A 55 -4.78 -0.92 12.89
C ALA A 55 -4.17 -1.12 14.29
N TRP A 56 -3.79 -2.36 14.62
CA TRP A 56 -3.16 -2.71 15.90
C TRP A 56 -1.64 -2.80 15.72
N GLN A 57 -0.87 -2.03 16.48
CA GLN A 57 0.59 -2.02 16.42
C GLN A 57 1.20 -2.56 17.72
N MET A 58 1.84 -3.72 17.61
CA MET A 58 2.52 -4.39 18.72
C MET A 58 4.06 -4.31 18.65
N ILE A 59 4.61 -3.86 17.52
CA ILE A 59 6.05 -3.81 17.27
C ILE A 59 6.52 -2.34 17.30
N PRO A 60 7.59 -2.01 18.05
CA PRO A 60 8.12 -0.66 18.12
C PRO A 60 8.85 -0.31 16.82
N SER A 61 8.37 0.71 16.11
CA SER A 61 9.07 1.32 14.97
C SER A 61 8.26 2.49 14.41
N ALA A 62 8.88 3.66 14.31
CA ALA A 62 8.27 4.81 13.63
C ALA A 62 7.97 4.52 12.14
N ASN A 63 8.75 3.62 11.50
CA ASN A 63 8.48 3.24 10.11
C ASN A 63 7.26 2.34 10.00
N VAL A 64 7.09 1.37 10.90
CA VAL A 64 5.85 0.56 10.98
C VAL A 64 4.65 1.47 11.20
N SER A 65 4.78 2.42 12.13
CA SER A 65 3.75 3.41 12.45
C SER A 65 3.29 4.19 11.20
N ARG A 66 4.25 4.66 10.39
CA ARG A 66 3.96 5.41 9.16
C ARG A 66 3.32 4.54 8.07
N VAL A 67 3.74 3.28 7.95
CA VAL A 67 3.14 2.33 7.01
C VAL A 67 1.68 2.06 7.40
N LEU A 68 1.43 1.77 8.68
CA LEU A 68 0.07 1.53 9.18
C LEU A 68 -0.82 2.76 8.99
N ALA A 69 -0.36 3.95 9.35
CA ALA A 69 -1.13 5.18 9.18
C ALA A 69 -1.46 5.49 7.70
N ARG A 70 -0.63 5.07 6.74
CA ARG A 70 -0.87 5.23 5.30
C ARG A 70 -1.78 4.17 4.69
N SER A 71 -2.18 3.15 5.45
CA SER A 71 -3.07 2.08 4.96
C SER A 71 -4.54 2.49 4.77
N GLY A 72 -4.90 3.74 5.11
CA GLY A 72 -6.27 4.26 5.00
C GLY A 72 -7.10 4.15 6.28
N VAL A 73 -6.50 3.67 7.37
CA VAL A 73 -7.15 3.63 8.70
C VAL A 73 -7.35 5.02 9.30
N ASP A 74 -8.36 5.14 10.16
CA ASP A 74 -8.67 6.36 10.91
C ASP A 74 -7.81 6.49 12.18
N TRP A 75 -7.31 5.36 12.69
CA TRP A 75 -6.47 5.29 13.88
C TRP A 75 -5.49 4.12 13.88
N VAL A 76 -4.45 4.26 14.69
CA VAL A 76 -3.52 3.17 15.01
C VAL A 76 -3.49 3.02 16.53
N LEU A 77 -3.73 1.80 17.01
CA LEU A 77 -3.55 1.45 18.41
C LEU A 77 -2.07 1.13 18.67
N VAL A 78 -1.47 1.87 19.59
CA VAL A 78 -0.16 1.61 20.17
C VAL A 78 -0.35 0.70 21.38
N ASP A 79 0.06 -0.55 21.24
CA ASP A 79 -0.25 -1.58 22.23
C ASP A 79 0.87 -1.74 23.26
N CYS A 80 0.69 -1.12 24.44
CA CYS A 80 1.63 -1.24 25.56
C CYS A 80 1.29 -2.39 26.54
N GLU A 81 0.24 -3.17 26.28
CA GLU A 81 -0.16 -4.28 27.15
C GLU A 81 0.45 -5.61 26.70
N HIS A 82 0.24 -5.96 25.42
CA HIS A 82 0.75 -7.21 24.84
C HIS A 82 1.83 -6.98 23.78
N GLY A 83 1.99 -5.74 23.32
CA GLY A 83 3.06 -5.37 22.40
C GLY A 83 4.40 -5.20 23.10
N ASN A 84 5.48 -5.27 22.34
CA ASN A 84 6.83 -4.92 22.81
C ASN A 84 7.02 -3.39 22.80
N MET A 85 6.07 -2.67 23.39
CA MET A 85 6.01 -1.21 23.39
C MET A 85 6.25 -0.71 24.80
N ASP A 86 7.48 -0.28 25.07
CA ASP A 86 7.78 0.44 26.30
C ASP A 86 7.37 1.93 26.21
N ASP A 87 7.55 2.65 27.31
CA ASP A 87 7.18 4.05 27.42
C ASP A 87 7.97 4.97 26.46
N GLY A 88 9.22 4.61 26.13
CA GLY A 88 10.04 5.34 25.16
C GLY A 88 9.55 5.13 23.73
N ALA A 89 9.34 3.87 23.34
CA ALA A 89 8.84 3.49 22.03
C ALA A 89 7.42 4.02 21.77
N MET A 90 6.58 4.08 22.82
CA MET A 90 5.28 4.74 22.75
C MET A 90 5.44 6.24 22.42
N HIS A 91 6.36 6.94 23.11
CA HIS A 91 6.67 8.35 22.87
C HIS A 91 7.29 8.62 21.49
N GLU A 92 7.88 7.62 20.82
CA GLU A 92 8.34 7.74 19.43
C GLU A 92 7.23 7.43 18.40
N THR A 93 6.38 6.45 18.71
CA THR A 93 5.33 5.95 17.83
C THR A 93 4.16 6.93 17.70
N VAL A 94 3.69 7.50 18.82
CA VAL A 94 2.57 8.45 18.84
C VAL A 94 2.80 9.66 17.93
N PRO A 95 3.97 10.35 17.99
CA PRO A 95 4.38 11.36 17.01
C PRO A 95 4.26 10.95 15.56
N ALA A 96 4.75 9.75 15.23
CA ALA A 96 4.85 9.28 13.86
C ALA A 96 3.47 9.04 13.23
N ILE A 97 2.50 8.59 14.04
CA ILE A 97 1.10 8.40 13.63
C ILE A 97 0.41 9.78 13.47
N ALA A 98 0.49 10.63 14.49
CA ALA A 98 -0.15 11.95 14.50
C ALA A 98 0.31 12.84 13.32
N ALA A 99 1.61 12.78 12.97
CA ALA A 99 2.17 13.56 11.86
C ALA A 99 1.56 13.23 10.48
N LEU A 100 0.85 12.10 10.36
CA LEU A 100 0.16 11.69 9.14
C LEU A 100 -1.36 11.97 9.17
N GLY A 101 -1.85 12.71 10.18
CA GLY A 101 -3.28 13.03 10.31
C GLY A 101 -4.16 11.83 10.68
N VAL A 102 -3.55 10.80 11.27
CA VAL A 102 -4.23 9.60 11.80
C VAL A 102 -4.21 9.67 13.32
N SER A 103 -5.26 9.21 14.00
CA SER A 103 -5.30 9.27 15.46
C SER A 103 -4.43 8.19 16.12
N PRO A 104 -3.40 8.54 16.89
CA PRO A 104 -2.74 7.60 17.79
C PRO A 104 -3.64 7.34 19.00
N ILE A 105 -3.97 6.07 19.25
CA ILE A 105 -4.67 5.62 20.45
C ILE A 105 -3.72 4.70 21.22
N VAL A 106 -3.58 4.87 22.53
CA VAL A 106 -2.66 4.03 23.33
C VAL A 106 -3.46 3.05 24.18
N ARG A 107 -3.18 1.76 24.06
CA ARG A 107 -3.65 0.76 25.05
C ARG A 107 -2.67 0.67 26.20
N LEU A 108 -3.16 0.91 27.41
CA LEU A 108 -2.34 0.88 28.62
C LEU A 108 -2.08 -0.56 29.07
N PRO A 109 -0.96 -0.83 29.78
CA PRO A 109 -0.76 -2.15 30.40
C PRO A 109 -1.72 -2.44 31.56
N ASP A 110 -2.15 -1.40 32.29
CA ASP A 110 -3.07 -1.49 33.43
C ASP A 110 -3.68 -0.10 33.76
N MET A 111 -4.71 -0.06 34.59
CA MET A 111 -5.36 1.17 35.06
C MET A 111 -4.56 1.82 36.21
N GLN A 112 -3.46 2.47 35.86
CA GLN A 112 -2.68 3.28 36.80
C GLN A 112 -2.66 4.76 36.36
N GLY A 113 -2.97 5.67 37.28
CA GLY A 113 -3.11 7.10 36.94
C GLY A 113 -1.84 7.73 36.34
N TRP A 114 -0.66 7.23 36.69
CA TRP A 114 0.60 7.68 36.09
C TRP A 114 0.79 7.17 34.65
N MET A 115 0.31 5.97 34.32
CA MET A 115 0.34 5.42 32.95
C MET A 115 -0.62 6.18 32.04
N VAL A 116 -1.85 6.44 32.52
CA VAL A 116 -2.84 7.31 31.85
C VAL A 116 -2.21 8.67 31.51
N LYS A 117 -1.55 9.28 32.49
CA LYS A 117 -0.86 10.56 32.30
C LYS A 117 0.24 10.45 31.24
N ARG A 118 1.15 9.48 31.32
CA ARG A 118 2.27 9.28 30.37
C ARG A 118 1.77 9.08 28.94
N ALA A 119 0.74 8.27 28.74
CA ALA A 119 0.14 8.01 27.44
C ALA A 119 -0.47 9.29 26.84
N LEU A 120 -1.30 10.00 27.61
CA LEU A 120 -1.90 11.24 27.11
C LEU A 120 -0.88 12.39 26.99
N ASP A 121 0.23 12.36 27.74
CA ASP A 121 1.32 13.35 27.67
C ASP A 121 2.24 13.13 26.46
N SER A 122 2.22 11.94 25.84
CA SER A 122 2.81 11.70 24.52
C SER A 122 2.03 12.40 23.38
N GLY A 123 0.81 12.87 23.68
CA GLY A 123 -0.14 13.47 22.75
C GLY A 123 -1.04 12.45 22.04
N ALA A 124 -1.28 11.29 22.65
CA ALA A 124 -2.29 10.35 22.20
C ALA A 124 -3.67 11.04 22.10
N HIS A 125 -4.43 10.72 21.05
CA HIS A 125 -5.80 11.23 20.84
C HIS A 125 -6.84 10.49 21.70
N GLY A 126 -6.44 9.39 22.31
CA GLY A 126 -7.24 8.64 23.27
C GLY A 126 -6.46 7.49 23.89
N ILE A 127 -7.06 6.89 24.90
CA ILE A 127 -6.53 5.73 25.62
C ILE A 127 -7.55 4.60 25.66
N VAL A 128 -7.06 3.36 25.59
CA VAL A 128 -7.82 2.13 25.88
C VAL A 128 -7.28 1.54 27.17
N VAL A 129 -8.18 1.26 28.11
CA VAL A 129 -7.82 0.65 29.40
C VAL A 129 -8.34 -0.78 29.46
N PRO A 130 -7.45 -1.78 29.54
CA PRO A 130 -7.81 -3.18 29.62
C PRO A 130 -8.25 -3.57 31.04
N LEU A 131 -8.76 -4.78 31.20
CA LEU A 131 -9.01 -5.47 32.47
C LEU A 131 -9.86 -4.69 33.49
N LEU A 132 -10.69 -3.76 33.02
CA LEU A 132 -11.65 -3.06 33.86
C LEU A 132 -12.74 -4.03 34.33
N ARG A 133 -13.20 -3.89 35.58
CA ARG A 133 -14.16 -4.78 36.23
C ARG A 133 -15.41 -4.07 36.73
N THR A 134 -15.31 -2.80 37.14
CA THR A 134 -16.40 -2.11 37.82
C THR A 134 -16.65 -0.68 37.31
N ALA A 135 -17.87 -0.17 37.52
CA ALA A 135 -18.20 1.23 37.24
C ALA A 135 -17.37 2.22 38.10
N GLN A 136 -16.87 1.78 39.26
CA GLN A 136 -16.00 2.58 40.11
C GLN A 136 -14.62 2.77 39.48
N GLU A 137 -14.01 1.69 38.96
CA GLU A 137 -12.75 1.77 38.20
C GLU A 137 -12.91 2.67 36.95
N ALA A 138 -14.07 2.61 36.27
CA ALA A 138 -14.36 3.51 35.15
C ALA A 138 -14.41 4.98 35.57
N ARG A 139 -14.99 5.29 36.74
CA ARG A 139 -14.96 6.65 37.32
C ARG A 139 -13.55 7.10 37.67
N GLU A 140 -12.74 6.20 38.23
CA GLU A 140 -11.33 6.47 38.55
C GLU A 140 -10.48 6.75 37.30
N LEU A 141 -10.72 6.00 36.23
CA LEU A 141 -10.12 6.26 34.92
C LEU A 141 -10.47 7.67 34.42
N VAL A 142 -11.75 8.07 34.46
CA VAL A 142 -12.15 9.42 34.05
C VAL A 142 -11.43 10.48 34.89
N GLN A 143 -11.33 10.28 36.20
CA GLN A 143 -10.59 11.17 37.09
C GLN A 143 -9.10 11.24 36.70
N ALA A 144 -8.48 10.15 36.28
CA ALA A 144 -7.08 10.13 35.85
C ALA A 144 -6.86 10.78 34.46
N ALA A 145 -7.83 10.63 33.55
CA ALA A 145 -7.70 11.07 32.16
C ALA A 145 -8.02 12.55 31.93
N LYS A 146 -8.92 13.13 32.74
CA LYS A 146 -9.44 14.49 32.55
C LYS A 146 -8.74 15.51 33.47
N PHE A 147 -8.58 16.73 32.98
CA PHE A 147 -8.12 17.89 33.78
C PHE A 147 -9.23 18.41 34.71
N PRO A 148 -8.87 19.12 35.80
CA PRO A 148 -9.85 19.81 36.64
C PRO A 148 -10.77 20.75 35.84
N PRO A 149 -12.05 20.90 36.21
CA PRO A 149 -12.72 20.32 37.38
C PRO A 149 -13.23 18.89 37.19
N TRP A 150 -13.11 18.32 35.99
CA TRP A 150 -13.66 17.00 35.65
C TRP A 150 -12.85 15.84 36.21
N GLY A 151 -11.53 16.03 36.34
CA GLY A 151 -10.61 15.05 36.90
C GLY A 151 -9.44 15.67 37.63
N LYS A 152 -8.38 14.88 37.76
CA LYS A 152 -7.18 15.16 38.56
C LYS A 152 -5.89 15.01 37.74
N ARG A 153 -5.99 14.91 36.41
CA ARG A 153 -4.81 14.83 35.53
C ARG A 153 -3.91 16.05 35.76
N GLY A 154 -2.61 15.79 35.96
CA GLY A 154 -1.60 16.86 36.03
C GLY A 154 -1.31 17.45 34.65
N PHE A 155 -1.21 18.77 34.56
CA PHE A 155 -0.88 19.49 33.33
C PHE A 155 0.60 19.90 33.32
N GLY A 156 1.33 19.64 32.23
CA GLY A 156 2.74 20.04 32.15
C GLY A 156 3.57 19.47 31.00
N SER A 157 3.06 18.52 30.21
CA SER A 157 3.81 18.01 29.04
C SER A 157 3.92 19.08 27.94
N PRO A 158 5.14 19.44 27.49
CA PRO A 158 5.31 20.42 26.42
C PRO A 158 5.14 19.84 25.02
N ILE A 159 5.12 18.51 24.88
CA ILE A 159 5.13 17.83 23.58
C ILE A 159 3.75 17.37 23.11
N ALA A 160 2.79 17.22 24.03
CA ALA A 160 1.44 16.77 23.69
C ALA A 160 0.72 17.69 22.68
N PRO A 161 0.77 19.04 22.82
CA PRO A 161 0.12 19.95 21.86
C PRO A 161 0.61 19.78 20.42
N GLU A 162 1.89 19.44 20.21
CA GLU A 162 2.48 19.28 18.86
C GLU A 162 1.89 18.12 18.05
N ARG A 163 1.08 17.25 18.68
CA ARG A 163 0.40 16.14 17.99
C ARG A 163 -0.92 16.54 17.34
N PHE A 164 -1.34 17.80 17.50
CA PHE A 164 -2.57 18.34 16.96
C PHE A 164 -2.26 19.39 15.88
N SER A 165 -3.13 19.50 14.88
CA SER A 165 -2.98 20.43 13.76
C SER A 165 -4.27 21.24 13.54
N PRO A 166 -4.23 22.59 13.59
CA PRO A 166 -3.07 23.40 13.97
C PRO A 166 -2.65 23.13 15.43
N VAL A 167 -1.37 23.38 15.74
CA VAL A 167 -0.83 23.18 17.09
C VAL A 167 -1.50 24.17 18.06
N PRO A 168 -2.25 23.71 19.08
CA PRO A 168 -2.86 24.60 20.06
C PRO A 168 -1.79 25.16 21.01
N SER A 169 -2.05 26.36 21.52
CA SER A 169 -1.32 26.87 22.69
C SER A 169 -1.57 25.99 23.93
N PHE A 170 -0.73 26.11 24.96
CA PHE A 170 -0.94 25.39 26.22
C PHE A 170 -2.31 25.68 26.85
N THR A 171 -2.77 26.93 26.77
CA THR A 171 -4.09 27.33 27.29
C THR A 171 -5.22 26.67 26.50
N GLU A 172 -5.13 26.70 25.17
CA GLU A 172 -6.11 26.03 24.30
C GLU A 172 -6.12 24.52 24.53
N TYR A 173 -4.95 23.90 24.67
CA TYR A 173 -4.86 22.48 24.97
C TYR A 173 -5.56 22.13 26.28
N LEU A 174 -5.28 22.89 27.35
CA LEU A 174 -5.91 22.70 28.66
C LEU A 174 -7.45 22.84 28.58
N GLN A 175 -7.94 23.77 27.78
CA GLN A 175 -9.37 24.03 27.60
C GLN A 175 -10.06 22.99 26.71
N GLN A 176 -9.37 22.43 25.72
CA GLN A 176 -9.96 21.56 24.69
C GLN A 176 -9.79 20.07 25.00
N ALA A 177 -8.74 19.67 25.73
CA ALA A 177 -8.37 18.27 25.89
C ALA A 177 -9.46 17.39 26.50
N ASN A 178 -10.21 17.89 27.48
CA ASN A 178 -11.28 17.13 28.12
C ASN A 178 -12.39 16.71 27.12
N ASP A 179 -12.66 17.55 26.14
CA ASP A 179 -13.70 17.33 25.13
C ASP A 179 -13.16 16.70 23.84
N ALA A 180 -11.84 16.71 23.62
CA ALA A 180 -11.22 16.21 22.39
C ALA A 180 -10.68 14.78 22.52
N LEU A 181 -10.16 14.41 23.70
CA LEU A 181 -9.48 13.14 23.92
C LEU A 181 -10.47 12.02 24.31
N LEU A 182 -10.32 10.86 23.68
CA LEU A 182 -11.20 9.71 23.89
C LEU A 182 -10.74 8.88 25.10
N THR A 183 -11.69 8.58 25.99
CA THR A 183 -11.51 7.63 27.11
C THR A 183 -12.26 6.35 26.79
N ILE A 184 -11.53 5.27 26.53
CA ILE A 184 -12.05 4.00 26.05
C ILE A 184 -11.82 2.93 27.12
N VAL A 185 -12.88 2.19 27.46
CA VAL A 185 -12.82 1.07 28.41
C VAL A 185 -12.96 -0.23 27.66
N GLN A 186 -12.10 -1.19 27.96
CA GLN A 186 -12.20 -2.53 27.39
C GLN A 186 -13.11 -3.40 28.27
N ILE A 187 -14.16 -3.96 27.67
CA ILE A 187 -15.08 -4.90 28.29
C ILE A 187 -14.65 -6.31 27.91
N GLU A 188 -13.92 -6.94 28.82
CA GLU A 188 -13.33 -8.26 28.60
C GLU A 188 -13.25 -9.14 29.85
N THR A 189 -13.74 -8.64 30.99
CA THR A 189 -13.91 -9.41 32.22
C THR A 189 -15.37 -9.77 32.40
N LYS A 190 -15.63 -10.84 33.16
CA LYS A 190 -17.00 -11.26 33.46
C LYS A 190 -17.74 -10.20 34.28
N GLU A 191 -17.06 -9.60 35.25
CA GLU A 191 -17.57 -8.57 36.15
C GLU A 191 -17.97 -7.30 35.37
N ALA A 192 -17.15 -6.88 34.40
CA ALA A 192 -17.49 -5.75 33.55
C ALA A 192 -18.67 -6.04 32.63
N LEU A 193 -18.81 -7.26 32.12
CA LEU A 193 -19.99 -7.66 31.34
C LEU A 193 -21.26 -7.67 32.19
N GLU A 194 -21.18 -8.11 33.44
CA GLU A 194 -22.30 -8.09 34.39
C GLU A 194 -22.71 -6.65 34.72
N SER A 195 -21.73 -5.76 34.92
CA SER A 195 -21.92 -4.35 35.29
C SER A 195 -21.94 -3.38 34.11
N VAL A 196 -22.12 -3.88 32.87
CA VAL A 196 -21.85 -3.10 31.65
C VAL A 196 -22.75 -1.87 31.50
N ASP A 197 -24.02 -1.95 31.92
CA ASP A 197 -24.93 -0.81 31.92
C ASP A 197 -24.45 0.31 32.85
N GLU A 198 -23.93 -0.04 34.03
CA GLU A 198 -23.41 0.93 35.00
C GLU A 198 -22.11 1.57 34.52
N ILE A 199 -21.22 0.78 33.89
CA ILE A 199 -19.98 1.27 33.28
C ILE A 199 -20.31 2.21 32.12
N ALA A 200 -21.25 1.83 31.25
CA ALA A 200 -21.70 2.65 30.12
C ALA A 200 -22.33 3.97 30.55
N ALA A 201 -22.98 4.01 31.72
CA ALA A 201 -23.58 5.21 32.28
C ALA A 201 -22.55 6.21 32.86
N VAL A 202 -21.28 5.83 33.03
CA VAL A 202 -20.26 6.73 33.57
C VAL A 202 -20.00 7.90 32.61
N GLU A 203 -20.18 9.13 33.12
CA GLU A 203 -19.85 10.34 32.39
C GLU A 203 -18.33 10.47 32.20
N GLY A 204 -17.91 10.86 30.99
CA GLY A 204 -16.50 10.94 30.60
C GLY A 204 -15.95 9.67 29.93
N ILE A 205 -16.64 8.53 30.00
CA ILE A 205 -16.37 7.39 29.11
C ILE A 205 -16.99 7.65 27.74
N ASP A 206 -16.19 7.49 26.68
CA ASP A 206 -16.61 7.77 25.30
C ASP A 206 -16.98 6.49 24.54
N VAL A 207 -16.22 5.41 24.75
CA VAL A 207 -16.31 4.17 23.96
C VAL A 207 -16.21 2.94 24.86
N LEU A 208 -17.09 1.97 24.65
CA LEU A 208 -16.95 0.60 25.17
C LEU A 208 -16.31 -0.27 24.07
N PHE A 209 -15.08 -0.69 24.31
CA PHE A 209 -14.33 -1.52 23.39
C PHE A 209 -14.39 -2.97 23.83
N ILE A 210 -14.63 -3.91 22.92
CA ILE A 210 -14.79 -5.32 23.24
C ILE A 210 -13.50 -6.05 22.91
N GLY A 211 -12.90 -6.70 23.92
CA GLY A 211 -11.81 -7.66 23.77
C GLY A 211 -12.38 -9.08 23.71
N PRO A 212 -12.71 -9.63 22.52
CA PRO A 212 -13.54 -10.84 22.44
C PRO A 212 -12.80 -12.11 22.91
N PHE A 213 -11.47 -12.14 22.79
CA PHE A 213 -10.65 -13.27 23.26
C PHE A 213 -10.70 -13.39 24.78
N ASP A 214 -10.34 -12.31 25.48
CA ASP A 214 -10.38 -12.28 26.95
C ASP A 214 -11.80 -12.35 27.51
N LEU A 215 -12.78 -11.72 26.84
CA LEU A 215 -14.18 -11.85 27.22
C LEU A 215 -14.63 -13.32 27.16
N GLY A 216 -14.32 -14.00 26.04
CA GLY A 216 -14.60 -15.42 25.86
C GLY A 216 -13.94 -16.28 26.94
N ASN A 217 -12.66 -16.05 27.22
CA ASN A 217 -11.95 -16.74 28.31
C ASN A 217 -12.63 -16.54 29.67
N ASN A 218 -12.99 -15.31 30.02
CA ASN A 218 -13.55 -14.96 31.33
C ASN A 218 -14.98 -15.48 31.55
N ILE A 219 -15.77 -15.65 30.49
CA ILE A 219 -17.12 -16.22 30.57
C ILE A 219 -17.16 -17.74 30.34
N GLY A 220 -16.01 -18.38 30.14
CA GLY A 220 -15.90 -19.83 29.92
C GLY A 220 -16.19 -20.30 28.49
N HIS A 221 -16.21 -19.37 27.53
CA HIS A 221 -16.48 -19.63 26.12
C HIS A 221 -15.36 -19.03 25.23
N PRO A 222 -14.12 -19.55 25.32
CA PRO A 222 -12.98 -19.04 24.58
C PRO A 222 -13.18 -19.19 23.06
N ILE A 223 -12.53 -18.32 22.29
CA ILE A 223 -12.46 -18.48 20.83
C ILE A 223 -11.42 -19.57 20.54
N ILE A 224 -11.90 -20.71 20.04
CA ILE A 224 -11.07 -21.86 19.65
C ILE A 224 -11.14 -21.98 18.14
N ASP A 225 -9.99 -22.08 17.48
CA ASP A 225 -9.86 -22.19 16.01
C ASP A 225 -10.64 -21.12 15.23
N GLY A 226 -10.73 -19.90 15.80
CA GLY A 226 -11.46 -18.77 15.21
C GLY A 226 -12.98 -18.84 15.35
N VAL A 227 -13.53 -19.84 16.03
CA VAL A 227 -14.97 -20.02 16.20
C VAL A 227 -15.44 -19.31 17.48
N MET A 228 -16.43 -18.42 17.33
CA MET A 228 -17.10 -17.76 18.46
C MET A 228 -18.39 -18.50 18.84
N ALA A 229 -18.47 -18.94 20.11
CA ALA A 229 -19.66 -19.55 20.69
C ALA A 229 -20.85 -18.57 20.77
N THR A 230 -22.07 -19.10 20.86
CA THR A 230 -23.31 -18.31 20.92
C THR A 230 -23.35 -17.40 22.14
N GLU A 231 -22.83 -17.86 23.27
CA GLU A 231 -22.75 -17.12 24.53
C GLU A 231 -21.85 -15.91 24.41
N LEU A 232 -20.69 -16.07 23.74
CA LEU A 232 -19.79 -14.95 23.46
C LEU A 232 -20.44 -13.95 22.49
N LYS A 233 -21.12 -14.41 21.43
CA LYS A 233 -21.89 -13.53 20.54
C LYS A 233 -22.98 -12.76 21.30
N GLY A 234 -23.67 -13.42 22.22
CA GLY A 234 -24.65 -12.80 23.11
C GLY A 234 -24.04 -11.75 24.04
N ALA A 235 -22.86 -12.03 24.61
CA ALA A 235 -22.11 -11.08 25.42
C ALA A 235 -21.70 -9.83 24.61
N ILE A 236 -21.16 -10.02 23.40
CA ILE A 236 -20.82 -8.92 22.48
C ILE A 236 -22.05 -8.07 22.18
N ALA A 237 -23.20 -8.69 21.87
CA ALA A 237 -24.45 -7.98 21.61
C ALA A 237 -24.95 -7.21 22.83
N LYS A 238 -24.79 -7.76 24.05
CA LYS A 238 -25.13 -7.08 25.31
C LYS A 238 -24.30 -5.79 25.50
N VAL A 239 -22.99 -5.85 25.25
CA VAL A 239 -22.11 -4.68 25.36
C VAL A 239 -22.51 -3.60 24.35
N LEU A 240 -22.78 -3.99 23.10
CA LEU A 240 -23.26 -3.07 22.06
C LEU A 240 -24.57 -2.38 22.47
N ALA A 241 -25.54 -3.14 22.97
CA ALA A 241 -26.83 -2.61 23.41
C ALA A 241 -26.67 -1.63 24.59
N ALA A 242 -25.82 -1.94 25.56
CA ALA A 242 -25.53 -1.07 26.69
C ALA A 242 -24.88 0.25 26.25
N ALA A 243 -23.90 0.19 25.34
CA ALA A 243 -23.27 1.37 24.76
C ALA A 243 -24.29 2.26 24.04
N GLN A 244 -25.13 1.67 23.18
CA GLN A 244 -26.18 2.39 22.45
C GLN A 244 -27.20 3.04 23.39
N LYS A 245 -27.68 2.31 24.39
CA LYS A 245 -28.63 2.81 25.41
C LYS A 245 -28.08 4.01 26.18
N ALA A 246 -26.78 4.01 26.49
CA ALA A 246 -26.11 5.11 27.18
C ALA A 246 -25.61 6.24 26.24
N GLY A 247 -25.88 6.16 24.93
CA GLY A 247 -25.42 7.14 23.95
C GLY A 247 -23.90 7.11 23.72
N LYS A 248 -23.23 6.03 24.08
CA LYS A 248 -21.79 5.80 23.91
C LYS A 248 -21.51 5.07 22.59
N LYS A 249 -20.26 5.10 22.15
CA LYS A 249 -19.83 4.33 20.98
C LYS A 249 -19.36 2.95 21.41
N SER A 250 -19.40 1.98 20.48
CA SER A 250 -18.91 0.63 20.71
C SER A 250 -17.84 0.29 19.67
N GLY A 251 -16.77 -0.38 20.09
CA GLY A 251 -15.75 -0.95 19.22
C GLY A 251 -15.49 -2.41 19.57
N VAL A 252 -14.84 -3.16 18.68
CA VAL A 252 -14.46 -4.56 18.92
C VAL A 252 -13.16 -4.86 18.17
N TYR A 253 -12.29 -5.67 18.78
CA TYR A 253 -11.12 -6.21 18.10
C TYR A 253 -11.51 -7.40 17.20
N CYS A 254 -10.99 -7.46 15.98
CA CYS A 254 -11.29 -8.54 15.02
C CYS A 254 -10.03 -8.97 14.28
N THR A 255 -9.80 -10.29 14.21
CA THR A 255 -8.72 -10.90 13.42
C THR A 255 -9.34 -11.63 12.22
N GLY A 256 -9.30 -11.03 11.02
CA GLY A 256 -9.76 -11.68 9.79
C GLY A 256 -11.12 -11.20 9.26
N VAL A 257 -11.49 -11.73 8.09
CA VAL A 257 -12.44 -11.17 7.11
C VAL A 257 -13.73 -10.67 7.75
N MET A 258 -13.91 -9.35 7.74
CA MET A 258 -15.17 -8.70 8.10
C MET A 258 -16.30 -9.27 7.23
N ALA A 259 -17.52 -9.27 7.76
CA ALA A 259 -18.70 -9.34 6.91
C ALA A 259 -18.61 -8.19 5.90
N GLN A 260 -18.27 -8.53 4.66
CA GLN A 260 -18.13 -7.57 3.58
C GLN A 260 -19.52 -7.14 3.16
N LYS A 261 -19.73 -5.85 2.89
CA LYS A 261 -21.00 -5.39 2.34
C LYS A 261 -20.97 -5.61 0.83
N CYS A 262 -21.93 -6.37 0.32
CA CYS A 262 -22.08 -6.58 -1.11
C CYS A 262 -22.40 -5.26 -1.82
N VAL A 263 -21.62 -4.93 -2.86
CA VAL A 263 -21.79 -3.69 -3.65
C VAL A 263 -22.79 -3.84 -4.80
N HIS A 264 -23.33 -5.04 -5.01
CA HIS A 264 -24.32 -5.26 -6.06
C HIS A 264 -25.62 -4.49 -5.80
N GLN A 265 -26.14 -3.85 -6.85
CA GLN A 265 -27.35 -3.05 -6.81
C GLN A 265 -28.56 -3.91 -6.39
N GLY A 266 -29.28 -3.48 -5.34
CA GLY A 266 -30.41 -4.22 -4.78
C GLY A 266 -30.06 -5.32 -3.77
N CYS A 267 -28.78 -5.68 -3.59
CA CYS A 267 -28.38 -6.65 -2.56
C CYS A 267 -28.06 -5.97 -1.23
N GLY A 268 -26.95 -5.20 -1.16
CA GLY A 268 -26.52 -4.48 0.05
C GLY A 268 -26.27 -5.33 1.30
N LYS A 269 -26.35 -6.66 1.21
CA LYS A 269 -26.22 -7.62 2.31
C LYS A 269 -24.79 -7.67 2.82
N GLN A 270 -24.64 -7.86 4.13
CA GLN A 270 -23.36 -8.19 4.75
C GLN A 270 -23.14 -9.70 4.65
N PHE A 271 -22.03 -10.13 4.04
CA PHE A 271 -21.70 -11.52 3.82
C PHE A 271 -20.29 -11.82 4.35
N THR A 272 -20.12 -12.97 4.99
CA THR A 272 -18.80 -13.47 5.44
C THR A 272 -18.30 -14.60 4.56
N ASP A 273 -19.20 -15.26 3.85
CA ASP A 273 -18.91 -16.37 2.94
C ASP A 273 -18.94 -15.88 1.49
N PRO A 274 -17.79 -15.87 0.79
CA PRO A 274 -17.72 -15.45 -0.62
C PRO A 274 -18.57 -16.30 -1.57
N GLU A 275 -18.95 -17.51 -1.19
CA GLU A 275 -19.75 -18.44 -2.01
C GLU A 275 -21.26 -18.30 -1.73
N GLU A 276 -21.66 -17.46 -0.77
CA GLU A 276 -23.06 -17.22 -0.46
C GLU A 276 -23.81 -16.60 -1.67
N LYS A 277 -25.00 -17.13 -1.95
CA LYS A 277 -25.84 -16.72 -3.08
C LYS A 277 -26.34 -15.28 -2.91
N CYS A 278 -25.95 -14.43 -3.85
CA CYS A 278 -26.35 -13.03 -3.97
C CYS A 278 -27.42 -12.86 -5.06
N GLU A 279 -28.51 -12.16 -4.76
CA GLU A 279 -29.54 -11.78 -5.73
C GLU A 279 -29.47 -10.26 -5.96
N TYR A 280 -29.28 -9.82 -7.21
CA TYR A 280 -29.02 -8.42 -7.52
C TYR A 280 -29.42 -8.00 -8.95
N HIS A 281 -29.30 -6.70 -9.25
CA HIS A 281 -29.46 -6.11 -10.59
C HIS A 281 -28.08 -5.75 -11.19
N PRO A 282 -27.64 -6.33 -12.33
CA PRO A 282 -26.35 -6.04 -12.95
C PRO A 282 -26.35 -4.75 -13.78
N GLY A 283 -27.52 -4.19 -14.09
CA GLY A 283 -27.67 -2.97 -14.89
C GLY A 283 -27.90 -1.72 -14.03
N PRO A 284 -27.40 -0.53 -14.45
CA PRO A 284 -27.62 0.72 -13.72
C PRO A 284 -29.10 1.13 -13.68
N PRO A 285 -29.51 2.00 -12.74
CA PRO A 285 -30.85 2.57 -12.72
C PRO A 285 -31.08 3.46 -13.94
N ILE A 286 -32.29 3.43 -14.49
CA ILE A 286 -32.76 4.28 -15.58
C ILE A 286 -33.97 5.08 -15.07
N PHE A 287 -33.88 6.40 -15.23
CA PHE A 287 -34.98 7.32 -14.96
C PHE A 287 -35.30 8.06 -16.25
N HIS A 288 -36.44 7.76 -16.87
CA HIS A 288 -36.86 8.41 -18.10
C HIS A 288 -38.38 8.57 -18.12
N GLU A 289 -38.86 9.75 -18.55
CA GLU A 289 -40.29 10.06 -18.74
C GLU A 289 -41.17 9.79 -17.50
N GLY A 290 -40.65 10.07 -16.30
CA GLY A 290 -41.36 9.86 -15.04
C GLY A 290 -41.36 8.41 -14.53
N GLN A 291 -40.86 7.46 -15.34
CA GLN A 291 -40.69 6.06 -14.97
C GLN A 291 -39.28 5.78 -14.45
N LYS A 292 -39.20 4.91 -13.46
CA LYS A 292 -37.99 4.47 -12.77
C LYS A 292 -37.88 2.95 -12.90
N GLY A 293 -36.68 2.43 -13.14
CA GLY A 293 -36.44 1.00 -13.26
C GLY A 293 -34.96 0.67 -13.45
N TRP A 294 -34.61 -0.61 -13.46
CA TRP A 294 -33.24 -1.06 -13.71
C TRP A 294 -33.02 -1.35 -15.20
N LYS A 295 -31.84 -1.06 -15.74
CA LYS A 295 -31.50 -1.37 -17.14
C LYS A 295 -31.58 -2.88 -17.44
N CYS A 296 -31.33 -3.74 -16.45
CA CYS A 296 -31.33 -5.20 -16.63
C CYS A 296 -32.73 -5.80 -16.83
N CYS A 297 -33.79 -5.15 -16.35
CA CYS A 297 -35.12 -5.75 -16.27
C CYS A 297 -36.21 -4.79 -16.77
N LYS A 298 -37.40 -5.33 -17.06
CA LYS A 298 -38.52 -4.57 -17.63
C LYS A 298 -39.43 -3.84 -16.64
N PRO A 299 -39.55 -4.20 -15.34
CA PRO A 299 -40.40 -3.46 -14.41
C PRO A 299 -40.06 -1.96 -14.41
N ARG A 300 -41.10 -1.13 -14.59
CA ARG A 300 -41.03 0.33 -14.55
C ARG A 300 -42.10 0.81 -13.59
N VAL A 301 -41.72 1.73 -12.72
CA VAL A 301 -42.59 2.24 -11.65
C VAL A 301 -42.49 3.75 -11.59
N LEU A 302 -43.49 4.39 -10.99
CA LEU A 302 -43.60 5.85 -11.02
C LEU A 302 -43.01 6.49 -9.76
N THR A 303 -43.04 5.78 -8.64
CA THR A 303 -42.49 6.25 -7.36
C THR A 303 -41.09 5.70 -7.10
N PHE A 304 -40.33 6.37 -6.23
CA PHE A 304 -38.99 5.90 -5.86
C PHE A 304 -39.05 4.69 -4.93
N ASP A 305 -40.07 4.61 -4.07
CA ASP A 305 -40.26 3.50 -3.13
C ASP A 305 -40.56 2.21 -3.89
N GLU A 306 -41.49 2.24 -4.85
CA GLU A 306 -41.76 1.10 -5.74
C GLU A 306 -40.52 0.70 -6.56
N PHE A 307 -39.59 1.64 -6.82
CA PHE A 307 -38.38 1.37 -7.59
C PHE A 307 -37.36 0.59 -6.76
N MET A 308 -37.26 0.91 -5.47
CA MET A 308 -36.44 0.17 -4.51
C MET A 308 -36.99 -1.24 -4.28
N ASP A 309 -38.30 -1.45 -4.42
CA ASP A 309 -38.98 -2.73 -4.23
C ASP A 309 -38.97 -3.63 -5.49
N ILE A 310 -38.35 -3.21 -6.60
CA ILE A 310 -38.25 -4.06 -7.79
C ILE A 310 -37.38 -5.29 -7.47
N PRO A 311 -37.94 -6.52 -7.53
CA PRO A 311 -37.22 -7.72 -7.13
C PRO A 311 -35.99 -7.95 -8.01
N PRO A 312 -34.87 -8.46 -7.44
CA PRO A 312 -33.62 -8.70 -8.17
C PRO A 312 -33.80 -9.54 -9.44
N CYS A 313 -33.09 -9.18 -10.51
CA CYS A 313 -33.22 -9.81 -11.83
C CYS A 313 -32.15 -10.90 -12.11
N THR A 314 -31.16 -11.09 -11.23
CA THR A 314 -30.01 -11.98 -11.46
C THR A 314 -29.51 -12.59 -10.15
N THR A 315 -28.90 -13.79 -10.23
CA THR A 315 -28.28 -14.50 -9.11
C THR A 315 -26.79 -14.74 -9.38
N GLY A 316 -25.92 -14.48 -8.41
CA GLY A 316 -24.47 -14.74 -8.47
C GLY A 316 -23.87 -14.88 -7.07
N THR A 317 -22.56 -14.67 -6.93
CA THR A 317 -21.89 -14.57 -5.62
C THR A 317 -21.78 -13.12 -5.18
N HIS A 318 -21.63 -12.87 -3.88
CA HIS A 318 -21.44 -11.51 -3.40
C HIS A 318 -20.09 -10.93 -3.85
N SER A 319 -20.09 -9.70 -4.36
CA SER A 319 -18.87 -8.96 -4.75
C SER A 319 -18.67 -7.72 -3.87
N THR A 320 -17.42 -7.34 -3.69
CA THR A 320 -16.95 -6.05 -3.12
C THR A 320 -16.36 -5.09 -4.14
N THR A 321 -16.36 -5.48 -5.42
CA THR A 321 -15.84 -4.66 -6.52
C THR A 321 -16.97 -4.27 -7.48
N ASP A 322 -17.04 -2.98 -7.83
CA ASP A 322 -18.13 -2.36 -8.61
C ASP A 322 -18.23 -2.84 -10.08
N LYS A 323 -17.43 -3.82 -10.50
CA LYS A 323 -17.43 -4.33 -11.86
C LYS A 323 -18.30 -5.59 -11.93
N PRO A 324 -19.53 -5.51 -12.48
CA PRO A 324 -20.30 -6.72 -12.73
C PRO A 324 -19.52 -7.62 -13.71
N PRO A 325 -19.47 -8.94 -13.48
CA PRO A 325 -18.88 -9.87 -14.43
C PRO A 325 -19.65 -9.82 -15.76
N GLU A 326 -18.93 -9.91 -16.89
CA GLU A 326 -19.53 -9.98 -18.22
C GLU A 326 -20.38 -11.26 -18.32
N VAL A 327 -21.69 -11.11 -18.57
CA VAL A 327 -22.61 -12.23 -18.78
C VAL A 327 -22.79 -12.43 -20.28
N ASP A 328 -22.57 -13.66 -20.73
CA ASP A 328 -22.70 -14.11 -22.11
C ASP A 328 -24.05 -13.71 -22.75
N SER A 329 -23.96 -13.10 -23.93
CA SER A 329 -25.08 -12.63 -24.73
C SER A 329 -25.94 -13.76 -25.29
N LYS A 330 -27.26 -13.74 -25.02
CA LYS A 330 -28.27 -14.48 -25.79
C LYS A 330 -28.61 -13.76 -27.11
N PRO A 331 -29.18 -14.47 -28.10
CA PRO A 331 -29.15 -14.09 -29.52
C PRO A 331 -29.93 -12.81 -29.84
N GLN A 332 -29.35 -12.03 -30.75
CA GLN A 332 -29.79 -10.71 -31.22
C GLN A 332 -30.98 -10.83 -32.19
N GLU A 333 -32.05 -10.06 -31.96
CA GLU A 333 -33.14 -9.86 -32.92
C GLU A 333 -32.77 -8.76 -33.93
N ASP A 334 -33.20 -8.99 -35.18
CA ASP A 334 -32.95 -8.32 -36.46
C ASP A 334 -32.61 -6.80 -36.46
N ASP A 335 -31.31 -6.51 -36.58
CA ASP A 335 -30.70 -5.18 -36.71
C ASP A 335 -31.16 -4.41 -37.98
N ALA A 336 -31.77 -5.08 -38.97
CA ALA A 336 -32.15 -4.44 -40.23
C ALA A 336 -33.32 -3.45 -40.07
N ALA A 337 -34.19 -3.68 -39.08
CA ALA A 337 -35.32 -2.79 -38.80
C ALA A 337 -34.90 -1.51 -38.05
N LEU A 338 -33.80 -1.59 -37.28
CA LEU A 338 -33.28 -0.45 -36.51
C LEU A 338 -32.45 0.49 -37.39
N ALA A 339 -31.68 -0.05 -38.34
CA ALA A 339 -30.88 0.72 -39.29
C ALA A 339 -31.75 1.68 -40.14
N LYS A 340 -32.90 1.20 -40.63
CA LYS A 340 -33.84 2.04 -41.42
C LYS A 340 -34.49 3.17 -40.62
N LYS A 341 -34.60 3.02 -39.30
CA LYS A 341 -35.17 4.06 -38.42
C LYS A 341 -34.15 5.14 -38.08
N ILE A 342 -32.86 4.78 -38.01
CA ILE A 342 -31.76 5.68 -37.69
C ILE A 342 -31.39 6.57 -38.90
N ASP A 343 -31.44 6.03 -40.12
CA ASP A 343 -31.16 6.83 -41.33
C ASP A 343 -32.18 7.95 -41.57
N ASN A 344 -33.45 7.74 -41.22
CA ASN A 344 -34.50 8.75 -41.35
C ASN A 344 -34.43 9.87 -40.29
N LEU A 345 -33.68 9.67 -39.19
CA LEU A 345 -33.56 10.64 -38.10
C LEU A 345 -32.30 11.52 -38.19
N ASN A 346 -31.34 11.18 -39.05
CA ASN A 346 -30.06 11.88 -39.16
C ASN A 346 -29.99 12.92 -40.30
N ALA A 347 -31.09 13.19 -41.01
CA ALA A 347 -31.11 14.09 -42.15
C ALA A 347 -31.14 15.61 -41.82
N SER A 348 -31.07 16.03 -40.55
CA SER A 348 -31.21 17.45 -40.22
C SER A 348 -30.61 17.91 -38.88
N VAL A 349 -29.29 17.85 -38.66
CA VAL A 349 -28.54 18.74 -37.75
C VAL A 349 -27.04 18.79 -38.16
N PRO A 350 -26.33 19.95 -38.09
CA PRO A 350 -24.92 20.06 -38.48
C PRO A 350 -23.92 19.41 -37.49
N THR A 351 -22.89 18.78 -38.03
CA THR A 351 -21.82 18.04 -37.35
C THR A 351 -20.87 18.95 -36.56
N ARG A 352 -20.68 18.68 -35.25
CA ARG A 352 -19.59 19.23 -34.43
C ARG A 352 -18.47 18.19 -34.32
N ALA A 353 -17.22 18.61 -34.54
CA ALA A 353 -16.05 17.73 -34.55
C ALA A 353 -15.76 17.09 -33.16
N PRO A 354 -15.37 15.80 -33.09
CA PRO A 354 -14.98 15.15 -31.83
C PRO A 354 -13.59 15.58 -31.35
N ILE A 355 -13.45 15.70 -30.02
CA ILE A 355 -12.17 15.87 -29.31
C ILE A 355 -11.47 14.51 -29.25
N GLN A 356 -10.19 14.46 -29.61
CA GLN A 356 -9.38 13.23 -29.59
C GLN A 356 -9.04 12.77 -28.16
N PRO A 357 -9.15 11.47 -27.83
CA PRO A 357 -8.57 10.91 -26.62
C PRO A 357 -7.04 10.75 -26.73
N ALA A 358 -6.36 10.84 -25.58
CA ALA A 358 -4.91 10.75 -25.45
C ALA A 358 -4.34 9.42 -25.97
N GLN A 359 -3.30 9.50 -26.80
CA GLN A 359 -2.60 8.37 -27.40
C GLN A 359 -1.70 7.66 -26.38
N HIS A 360 -1.78 6.32 -26.32
CA HIS A 360 -0.78 5.47 -25.67
C HIS A 360 0.51 5.42 -26.52
N ALA A 361 1.66 5.43 -25.85
CA ALA A 361 2.96 5.27 -26.47
C ALA A 361 3.11 3.87 -27.11
N PRO A 362 3.76 3.74 -28.29
CA PRO A 362 3.95 2.47 -28.96
C PRO A 362 5.03 1.60 -28.29
N THR A 363 4.73 0.32 -28.14
CA THR A 363 5.69 -0.74 -27.79
C THR A 363 6.74 -0.88 -28.91
N PRO A 364 8.03 -1.12 -28.60
CA PRO A 364 9.06 -1.34 -29.61
C PRO A 364 8.72 -2.53 -30.54
N PRO A 365 9.12 -2.49 -31.83
CA PRO A 365 8.89 -3.60 -32.74
C PRO A 365 9.65 -4.86 -32.28
N PRO A 366 9.09 -6.07 -32.44
CA PRO A 366 9.83 -7.31 -32.19
C PRO A 366 10.98 -7.46 -33.19
N ALA A 367 12.09 -8.05 -32.73
CA ALA A 367 13.26 -8.34 -33.54
C ALA A 367 12.90 -9.21 -34.77
N PRO A 368 13.65 -9.11 -35.89
CA PRO A 368 13.38 -9.87 -37.10
C PRO A 368 13.36 -11.38 -36.84
N LEU A 369 12.48 -12.09 -37.53
CA LEU A 369 12.38 -13.55 -37.50
C LEU A 369 13.68 -14.17 -38.02
N GLU A 370 14.48 -14.78 -37.13
CA GLU A 370 15.60 -15.63 -37.49
C GLU A 370 15.09 -16.82 -38.34
N SER A 371 15.87 -17.22 -39.36
CA SER A 371 15.49 -18.24 -40.33
C SER A 371 15.04 -19.55 -39.68
N GLU A 372 13.99 -20.17 -40.24
CA GLU A 372 13.33 -21.28 -39.59
C GLU A 372 13.99 -22.67 -39.74
N ASP A 373 15.09 -22.80 -40.51
CA ASP A 373 15.76 -24.07 -40.85
C ASP A 373 17.31 -23.95 -40.95
N ASP A 374 18.02 -25.08 -40.87
CA ASP A 374 19.48 -25.17 -41.04
C ASP A 374 19.90 -24.97 -42.51
N ASP A 375 20.98 -24.24 -42.75
CA ASP A 375 21.56 -24.10 -44.09
C ASP A 375 22.14 -25.44 -44.59
N PRO A 376 21.67 -26.00 -45.72
CA PRO A 376 22.13 -27.29 -46.24
C PRO A 376 23.58 -27.28 -46.73
N SER A 377 24.24 -26.11 -46.80
CA SER A 377 25.63 -25.97 -47.23
C SER A 377 26.65 -26.07 -46.10
N LEU A 378 26.23 -26.14 -44.82
CA LEU A 378 27.12 -26.19 -43.65
C LEU A 378 27.11 -27.57 -42.97
N GLU A 379 28.29 -28.15 -42.72
CA GLU A 379 28.41 -29.42 -42.00
C GLU A 379 28.05 -29.26 -40.51
N ILE A 380 27.14 -30.10 -40.02
CA ILE A 380 26.73 -30.10 -38.61
C ILE A 380 27.80 -30.81 -37.76
N PRO A 381 28.40 -30.14 -36.75
CA PRO A 381 29.39 -30.77 -35.88
C PRO A 381 28.79 -31.93 -35.07
N ASP A 382 29.58 -32.99 -34.87
CA ASP A 382 29.18 -34.13 -34.05
C ASP A 382 29.02 -33.70 -32.59
N GLY A 383 27.87 -34.02 -31.98
CA GLY A 383 27.51 -33.58 -30.63
C GLY A 383 26.83 -32.21 -30.54
N ALA A 384 26.51 -31.54 -31.65
CA ALA A 384 25.78 -30.26 -31.62
C ALA A 384 24.40 -30.42 -30.96
N THR A 385 24.05 -29.50 -30.04
CA THR A 385 22.74 -29.45 -29.38
C THR A 385 21.77 -28.56 -30.16
N CYS A 386 20.49 -28.93 -30.16
CA CYS A 386 19.45 -28.13 -30.79
C CYS A 386 19.41 -26.71 -30.19
N LYS A 387 19.43 -25.68 -31.03
CA LYS A 387 19.37 -24.27 -30.62
C LYS A 387 17.95 -23.80 -30.24
N ARG A 388 16.92 -24.61 -30.49
CA ARG A 388 15.52 -24.26 -30.18
C ARG A 388 15.24 -24.40 -28.67
N LYS A 389 14.57 -23.39 -28.10
CA LYS A 389 14.30 -23.31 -26.64
C LYS A 389 13.52 -24.52 -26.14
N ALA A 390 13.98 -25.10 -25.03
CA ALA A 390 13.47 -26.33 -24.40
C ALA A 390 13.67 -27.64 -25.20
N CYS A 391 14.45 -27.63 -26.29
CA CYS A 391 14.83 -28.85 -27.00
C CYS A 391 16.28 -29.26 -26.64
N SER A 392 16.44 -30.44 -26.06
CA SER A 392 17.74 -30.96 -25.60
C SER A 392 18.36 -32.02 -26.54
N SER A 393 17.83 -32.16 -27.76
CA SER A 393 18.32 -33.17 -28.72
C SER A 393 19.74 -32.86 -29.18
N THR A 394 20.58 -33.89 -29.26
CA THR A 394 21.96 -33.83 -29.76
C THR A 394 22.09 -34.54 -31.10
N TYR A 395 22.86 -33.95 -32.01
CA TYR A 395 23.16 -34.55 -33.30
C TYR A 395 24.30 -35.57 -33.16
N LYS A 396 24.15 -36.75 -33.78
CA LYS A 396 25.21 -37.75 -33.96
C LYS A 396 25.48 -37.95 -35.43
N LYS A 397 26.75 -37.88 -35.83
CA LYS A 397 27.19 -38.00 -37.23
C LYS A 397 26.81 -39.38 -37.80
N GLY A 398 26.06 -39.40 -38.91
CA GLY A 398 25.65 -40.63 -39.63
C GLY A 398 24.22 -41.10 -39.37
N ARG A 399 23.41 -40.39 -38.56
CA ARG A 399 21.98 -40.67 -38.38
C ARG A 399 21.14 -39.99 -39.47
N SER A 400 20.15 -40.70 -40.04
CA SER A 400 19.14 -40.10 -40.92
C SER A 400 18.27 -39.11 -40.14
N ARG A 401 18.01 -37.93 -40.72
CA ARG A 401 17.26 -36.81 -40.11
C ARG A 401 15.82 -36.67 -40.64
N ASP A 402 15.35 -37.62 -41.43
CA ASP A 402 14.08 -37.49 -42.16
C ASP A 402 12.83 -37.75 -41.29
N ASP A 403 13.00 -38.37 -40.11
CA ASP A 403 11.93 -38.68 -39.15
C ASP A 403 12.12 -37.98 -37.77
N GLU A 404 12.79 -36.82 -37.73
CA GLU A 404 13.02 -36.09 -36.47
C GLU A 404 11.82 -35.22 -36.08
N GLU A 405 11.50 -35.12 -34.77
CA GLU A 405 10.48 -34.20 -34.29
C GLU A 405 11.05 -33.31 -33.17
N CYS A 406 11.04 -32.00 -33.41
CA CYS A 406 11.52 -30.99 -32.49
C CYS A 406 10.37 -30.26 -31.80
N VAL A 407 10.14 -30.61 -30.54
CA VAL A 407 9.22 -29.91 -29.65
C VAL A 407 9.94 -28.75 -28.96
N HIS A 408 9.47 -27.52 -29.13
CA HIS A 408 10.12 -26.31 -28.61
C HIS A 408 9.14 -25.16 -28.33
N HIS A 409 9.63 -24.10 -27.67
CA HIS A 409 8.89 -22.85 -27.50
C HIS A 409 9.37 -21.78 -28.51
N PRO A 410 8.51 -21.30 -29.43
CA PRO A 410 8.82 -20.16 -30.30
C PRO A 410 8.73 -18.81 -29.56
N GLY A 411 8.12 -18.79 -28.37
CA GLY A 411 7.95 -17.59 -27.57
C GLY A 411 9.21 -17.20 -26.78
N VAL A 412 9.31 -15.93 -26.44
CA VAL A 412 10.26 -15.43 -25.44
C VAL A 412 9.82 -15.78 -24.01
N PRO A 413 10.76 -16.05 -23.08
CA PRO A 413 10.48 -16.11 -21.65
C PRO A 413 9.81 -14.82 -21.14
N ILE A 414 8.79 -14.96 -20.29
CA ILE A 414 8.11 -13.88 -19.59
C ILE A 414 8.25 -14.12 -18.09
N PHE A 415 8.65 -13.08 -17.35
CA PHE A 415 8.72 -13.05 -15.91
C PHE A 415 7.91 -11.85 -15.40
N HIS A 416 6.72 -12.09 -14.83
CA HIS A 416 5.85 -11.03 -14.32
C HIS A 416 5.01 -11.55 -13.15
N GLU A 417 4.81 -10.72 -12.12
CA GLU A 417 3.96 -11.02 -10.95
C GLU A 417 4.30 -12.34 -10.23
N GLY A 418 5.58 -12.65 -10.09
CA GLY A 418 6.03 -13.89 -9.43
C GLY A 418 5.86 -15.16 -10.27
N SER A 419 5.28 -15.07 -11.47
CA SER A 419 5.09 -16.17 -12.40
C SER A 419 6.11 -16.13 -13.56
N LYS A 420 6.54 -17.31 -14.00
CA LYS A 420 7.52 -17.53 -15.06
C LYS A 420 6.90 -18.41 -16.15
N GLY A 421 7.12 -18.11 -17.42
CA GLY A 421 6.59 -18.92 -18.52
C GLY A 421 7.07 -18.45 -19.89
N TYR A 422 6.57 -19.04 -20.96
CA TYR A 422 6.86 -18.58 -22.32
C TYR A 422 5.66 -17.85 -22.91
N SER A 423 5.91 -16.79 -23.68
CA SER A 423 4.87 -16.03 -24.40
C SER A 423 4.03 -16.89 -25.36
N CYS A 424 4.52 -18.04 -25.81
CA CYS A 424 3.77 -18.92 -26.72
C CYS A 424 2.68 -19.77 -26.04
N CYS A 425 2.71 -19.92 -24.71
CA CYS A 425 1.84 -20.87 -24.01
C CYS A 425 1.25 -20.23 -22.75
N LYS A 426 0.10 -20.74 -22.29
CA LYS A 426 -0.57 -20.24 -21.07
C LYS A 426 0.01 -20.81 -19.78
N ARG A 427 0.85 -21.86 -19.85
CA ARG A 427 1.47 -22.47 -18.67
C ARG A 427 2.40 -21.47 -17.98
N ARG A 428 2.25 -21.32 -16.67
CA ARG A 428 3.05 -20.46 -15.80
C ARG A 428 3.46 -21.27 -14.58
N VAL A 429 4.65 -21.02 -14.07
CA VAL A 429 5.21 -21.67 -12.88
C VAL A 429 5.84 -20.62 -11.98
N LEU A 430 5.84 -20.88 -10.67
CA LEU A 430 6.36 -19.93 -9.67
C LEU A 430 7.87 -20.12 -9.47
N GLU A 431 8.34 -21.37 -9.51
CA GLU A 431 9.74 -21.73 -9.29
C GLU A 431 10.56 -21.73 -10.59
N PHE A 432 11.83 -21.33 -10.51
CA PHE A 432 12.70 -21.22 -11.69
C PHE A 432 13.06 -22.59 -12.30
N ASP A 433 13.29 -23.60 -11.46
CA ASP A 433 13.63 -24.95 -11.95
C ASP A 433 12.45 -25.59 -12.70
N GLN A 434 11.22 -25.28 -12.29
CA GLN A 434 10.02 -25.71 -13.02
C GLN A 434 9.88 -25.00 -14.35
N PHE A 435 10.39 -23.76 -14.47
CA PHE A 435 10.36 -22.99 -15.72
C PHE A 435 11.31 -23.58 -16.77
N MET A 436 12.49 -24.04 -16.34
CA MET A 436 13.45 -24.74 -17.20
C MET A 436 12.92 -26.07 -17.73
N ASN A 437 11.97 -26.68 -17.03
CA ASN A 437 11.35 -27.97 -17.36
C ASN A 437 10.00 -27.86 -18.07
N ILE A 438 9.60 -26.67 -18.53
CA ILE A 438 8.37 -26.54 -19.33
C ILE A 438 8.60 -27.20 -20.70
N GLU A 439 7.79 -28.21 -21.01
CA GLU A 439 7.79 -28.90 -22.30
C GLU A 439 7.34 -27.95 -23.42
N GLY A 440 8.03 -28.03 -24.57
CA GLY A 440 7.80 -27.16 -25.73
C GLY A 440 6.35 -27.17 -26.22
N CYS A 441 5.87 -26.00 -26.69
CA CYS A 441 4.48 -25.78 -27.06
C CYS A 441 4.19 -26.02 -28.56
N LYS A 442 5.21 -26.19 -29.40
CA LYS A 442 5.08 -26.48 -30.85
C LYS A 442 6.07 -27.54 -31.31
N THR A 443 5.63 -28.41 -32.22
CA THR A 443 6.46 -29.44 -32.86
C THR A 443 6.83 -29.02 -34.29
N LYS A 444 8.08 -29.26 -34.71
CA LYS A 444 8.52 -29.18 -36.12
C LYS A 444 9.26 -30.45 -36.52
N ILE A 445 9.35 -30.71 -37.82
CA ILE A 445 9.87 -31.95 -38.40
C ILE A 445 11.42 -32.01 -38.39
N ARG A 446 12.13 -30.94 -37.97
CA ARG A 446 13.60 -30.95 -37.87
C ARG A 446 14.12 -30.09 -36.71
N HIS A 447 15.18 -30.56 -36.07
CA HIS A 447 15.97 -29.78 -35.10
C HIS A 447 16.84 -28.73 -35.83
N LEU A 448 17.12 -27.61 -35.14
CA LEU A 448 17.97 -26.53 -35.65
C LEU A 448 19.32 -26.59 -34.93
N PHE A 449 20.42 -26.81 -35.64
CA PHE A 449 21.76 -26.92 -35.05
C PHE A 449 22.70 -25.79 -35.49
N VAL A 450 22.57 -25.31 -36.71
CA VAL A 450 23.47 -24.32 -37.32
C VAL A 450 22.75 -22.97 -37.50
N GLY A 451 21.52 -22.95 -38.01
CA GLY A 451 20.79 -21.73 -38.40
C GLY A 451 21.25 -21.16 -39.75
N SER A 452 20.47 -20.29 -40.41
CA SER A 452 20.95 -19.60 -41.62
C SER A 452 22.15 -18.74 -41.24
N GLY A 453 23.29 -18.96 -41.88
CA GLY A 453 24.52 -18.22 -41.61
C GLY A 453 24.30 -16.71 -41.75
N ASP A 454 24.10 -16.04 -40.63
CA ASP A 454 24.00 -14.59 -40.58
C ASP A 454 25.41 -14.04 -40.81
N LYS A 455 25.63 -13.51 -42.02
CA LYS A 455 26.91 -12.98 -42.52
C LYS A 455 27.28 -11.67 -41.83
N GLY A 456 27.42 -11.69 -40.51
CA GLY A 456 27.75 -10.53 -39.68
C GLY A 456 28.75 -10.77 -38.55
N LYS A 457 29.10 -12.02 -38.20
CA LYS A 457 29.98 -12.30 -37.05
C LYS A 457 31.07 -13.38 -37.27
N ASP A 458 31.49 -13.61 -38.51
CA ASP A 458 32.67 -14.46 -38.79
C ASP A 458 33.86 -13.63 -39.26
N LYS A 459 34.46 -12.89 -38.33
CA LYS A 459 35.88 -12.50 -38.38
C LYS A 459 36.45 -12.46 -36.97
N ALA A 460 36.83 -13.63 -36.45
CA ALA A 460 37.96 -13.80 -35.54
C ALA A 460 38.11 -15.29 -35.16
N LYS A 461 38.49 -16.12 -36.13
CA LYS A 461 39.08 -17.44 -35.86
C LYS A 461 40.48 -17.45 -36.47
N GLU A 462 41.40 -16.80 -35.76
CA GLU A 462 42.86 -16.94 -35.84
C GLU A 462 43.47 -16.01 -34.78
N GLY A 463 43.87 -16.57 -33.62
CA GLY A 463 44.72 -15.90 -32.63
C GLY A 463 44.20 -14.66 -31.87
N GLY A 464 42.91 -14.36 -31.87
CA GLY A 464 42.39 -13.04 -31.46
C GLY A 464 41.71 -12.98 -30.08
N GLU A 465 42.00 -11.91 -29.34
CA GLU A 465 41.37 -11.48 -28.09
C GLU A 465 39.83 -11.50 -28.14
N GLU A 466 39.16 -11.95 -27.08
CA GLU A 466 37.69 -11.97 -26.95
C GLU A 466 37.18 -10.56 -26.59
N VAL A 467 36.47 -9.89 -27.50
CA VAL A 467 35.97 -8.53 -27.26
C VAL A 467 34.69 -8.57 -26.42
N LEU A 468 34.65 -7.79 -25.34
CA LEU A 468 33.49 -7.63 -24.46
C LEU A 468 32.66 -6.42 -24.89
N ASP A 469 31.37 -6.63 -25.17
CA ASP A 469 30.44 -5.56 -25.58
C ASP A 469 29.94 -4.71 -24.38
N THR A 470 29.84 -5.31 -23.18
CA THR A 470 29.32 -4.62 -21.98
C THR A 470 30.05 -5.01 -20.71
N VAL A 471 30.35 -4.03 -19.85
CA VAL A 471 30.89 -4.24 -18.50
C VAL A 471 29.94 -3.60 -17.49
N ARG A 472 29.60 -4.35 -16.43
CA ARG A 472 28.81 -3.81 -15.31
C ARG A 472 29.56 -2.64 -14.70
N HIS A 473 28.85 -1.55 -14.45
CA HIS A 473 29.39 -0.41 -13.75
C HIS A 473 28.43 0.08 -12.66
N ASP A 474 28.95 0.87 -11.73
CA ASP A 474 28.20 1.52 -10.66
C ASP A 474 28.89 2.83 -10.30
N PHE A 475 28.16 3.80 -9.73
CA PHE A 475 28.76 5.06 -9.31
C PHE A 475 28.08 5.66 -8.07
N TYR A 476 28.86 6.44 -7.33
CA TYR A 476 28.35 7.36 -6.32
C TYR A 476 29.04 8.71 -6.50
N GLN A 477 28.51 9.75 -5.86
CA GLN A 477 29.04 11.09 -6.03
C GLN A 477 29.10 11.85 -4.71
N THR A 478 30.04 12.78 -4.68
CA THR A 478 30.17 13.85 -3.69
C THR A 478 29.86 15.19 -4.40
N PRO A 479 29.82 16.33 -3.67
CA PRO A 479 29.68 17.63 -4.33
C PRO A 479 30.75 17.92 -5.39
N ALA A 480 31.98 17.44 -5.20
CA ALA A 480 33.12 17.73 -6.08
C ALA A 480 33.52 16.59 -7.02
N ASN A 481 33.16 15.33 -6.72
CA ASN A 481 33.64 14.17 -7.48
C ASN A 481 32.51 13.20 -7.80
N VAL A 482 32.60 12.54 -8.96
CA VAL A 482 31.87 11.31 -9.29
C VAL A 482 32.86 10.15 -9.20
N ILE A 483 32.54 9.14 -8.40
CA ILE A 483 33.35 7.93 -8.26
C ILE A 483 32.64 6.80 -8.99
N ALA A 484 33.22 6.35 -10.10
CA ALA A 484 32.66 5.28 -10.93
C ALA A 484 33.50 4.01 -10.83
N SER A 485 32.85 2.85 -10.80
CA SER A 485 33.48 1.53 -10.73
C SER A 485 33.05 0.70 -11.94
N PHE A 486 34.00 0.22 -12.73
CA PHE A 486 33.79 -0.74 -13.82
C PHE A 486 34.30 -2.12 -13.39
N PHE A 487 33.40 -3.11 -13.31
CA PHE A 487 33.70 -4.42 -12.74
C PHE A 487 34.27 -5.37 -13.80
N LEU A 488 35.60 -5.34 -13.95
CA LEU A 488 36.37 -6.25 -14.80
C LEU A 488 37.54 -6.83 -13.99
N LYS A 489 37.64 -8.16 -13.94
CA LYS A 489 38.70 -8.86 -13.18
C LYS A 489 39.97 -8.95 -14.01
N LYS A 490 41.12 -9.00 -13.33
CA LYS A 490 42.44 -9.25 -13.94
C LYS A 490 42.81 -8.30 -15.09
N ILE A 491 42.49 -7.03 -14.95
CA ILE A 491 42.91 -5.99 -15.91
C ILE A 491 44.45 -5.93 -15.93
N ASN A 492 45.04 -6.01 -17.12
CA ASN A 492 46.47 -5.80 -17.30
C ASN A 492 46.79 -4.31 -17.11
N LYS A 493 47.59 -3.99 -16.09
CA LYS A 493 47.95 -2.61 -15.75
C LYS A 493 48.88 -1.95 -16.76
N GLU A 494 49.66 -2.73 -17.51
CA GLU A 494 50.66 -2.23 -18.45
C GLU A 494 50.03 -1.86 -19.80
N THR A 495 48.92 -2.49 -20.16
CA THR A 495 48.25 -2.29 -21.46
C THR A 495 46.93 -1.54 -21.35
N ALA A 496 46.38 -1.34 -20.15
CA ALA A 496 45.15 -0.59 -19.94
C ALA A 496 45.32 0.89 -20.27
N LYS A 497 44.43 1.42 -21.12
CA LYS A 497 44.33 2.84 -21.45
C LYS A 497 43.00 3.41 -20.96
N VAL A 498 43.08 4.51 -20.24
CA VAL A 498 41.95 5.27 -19.72
C VAL A 498 42.19 6.73 -20.08
N GLU A 499 41.39 7.27 -20.98
CA GLU A 499 41.49 8.67 -21.42
C GLU A 499 40.26 9.43 -20.96
N PHE A 500 40.50 10.53 -20.24
CA PHE A 500 39.45 11.43 -19.78
C PHE A 500 39.25 12.57 -20.78
N GLN A 501 38.01 12.83 -21.15
CA GLN A 501 37.60 13.99 -21.93
C GLN A 501 36.51 14.73 -21.17
N GLU A 502 36.21 15.96 -21.56
CA GLU A 502 35.29 16.83 -20.82
C GLU A 502 33.92 16.19 -20.58
N LYS A 503 33.34 15.50 -21.58
CA LYS A 503 32.03 14.82 -21.46
C LYS A 503 32.04 13.35 -21.89
N GLN A 504 33.23 12.76 -21.98
CA GLN A 504 33.36 11.38 -22.45
C GLN A 504 34.57 10.73 -21.78
N LEU A 505 34.48 9.42 -21.60
CA LEU A 505 35.55 8.57 -21.10
C LEU A 505 35.83 7.48 -22.13
N SER A 506 37.08 7.35 -22.55
CA SER A 506 37.52 6.27 -23.43
C SER A 506 38.25 5.21 -22.63
N LEU A 507 37.77 3.97 -22.70
CA LEU A 507 38.33 2.82 -22.01
C LEU A 507 38.82 1.80 -23.04
N ASP A 508 40.07 1.36 -22.91
CA ASP A 508 40.63 0.19 -23.59
C ASP A 508 41.32 -0.70 -22.54
N LEU A 509 40.63 -1.75 -22.11
CA LEU A 509 41.02 -2.60 -20.99
C LEU A 509 41.20 -4.05 -21.45
N ALA A 510 42.44 -4.54 -21.50
CA ALA A 510 42.74 -5.95 -21.75
C ALA A 510 42.91 -6.74 -20.44
N THR A 511 42.44 -7.99 -20.40
CA THR A 511 42.61 -8.89 -19.25
C THR A 511 43.77 -9.87 -19.42
N THR A 512 44.30 -10.39 -18.31
CA THR A 512 45.37 -11.40 -18.29
C THR A 512 44.85 -12.84 -18.20
N ASP A 513 43.63 -13.09 -18.66
CA ASP A 513 43.04 -14.44 -18.67
C ASP A 513 43.70 -15.36 -19.72
N ALA A 514 43.52 -16.68 -19.56
CA ALA A 514 44.06 -17.69 -20.49
C ALA A 514 43.57 -17.48 -21.94
N LEU A 515 42.40 -16.86 -22.10
CA LEU A 515 41.92 -16.21 -23.31
C LEU A 515 41.77 -14.73 -22.98
N PRO A 516 42.67 -13.84 -23.45
CA PRO A 516 42.62 -12.42 -23.11
C PRO A 516 41.33 -11.79 -23.61
N LYS A 517 40.58 -11.16 -22.69
CA LYS A 517 39.36 -10.42 -23.01
C LYS A 517 39.70 -8.93 -23.13
N ARG A 518 39.07 -8.23 -24.07
CA ARG A 518 39.27 -6.78 -24.25
C ARG A 518 37.96 -6.03 -24.19
N TYR A 519 37.88 -5.05 -23.31
CA TYR A 519 36.76 -4.13 -23.22
C TYR A 519 37.17 -2.78 -23.78
N THR A 520 36.61 -2.42 -24.94
CA THR A 520 36.79 -1.10 -25.55
C THR A 520 35.46 -0.36 -25.53
N ALA A 521 35.39 0.77 -24.84
CA ALA A 521 34.15 1.54 -24.73
C ALA A 521 34.41 3.04 -24.69
N ALA A 522 33.59 3.77 -25.47
CA ALA A 522 33.41 5.20 -25.32
C ALA A 522 32.17 5.43 -24.45
N VAL A 523 32.37 5.93 -23.24
CA VAL A 523 31.31 6.16 -22.24
C VAL A 523 30.97 7.65 -22.25
N PRO A 524 29.83 8.07 -22.84
CA PRO A 524 29.40 9.46 -22.78
C PRO A 524 28.97 9.79 -21.36
N LEU A 525 29.56 10.80 -20.74
CA LEU A 525 29.29 11.16 -19.34
C LEU A 525 28.06 12.09 -19.25
N TYR A 526 27.31 12.00 -18.15
CA TYR A 526 26.14 12.86 -17.94
C TYR A 526 26.52 14.35 -17.83
N GLY A 527 27.58 14.66 -17.09
CA GLY A 527 28.05 16.03 -16.87
C GLY A 527 29.49 16.23 -17.32
N ALA A 528 29.93 17.50 -17.31
CA ALA A 528 31.30 17.84 -17.67
C ALA A 528 32.28 17.61 -16.50
N ILE A 529 33.43 17.01 -16.78
CA ILE A 529 34.50 16.73 -15.81
C ILE A 529 35.75 17.55 -16.13
N ASP A 530 36.61 17.74 -15.15
CA ASP A 530 37.97 18.28 -15.31
C ASP A 530 38.93 17.10 -15.61
N PRO A 531 39.39 16.90 -16.85
CA PRO A 531 40.21 15.75 -17.22
C PRO A 531 41.57 15.72 -16.54
N GLU A 532 42.14 16.89 -16.23
CA GLU A 532 43.47 17.01 -15.61
C GLU A 532 43.45 16.64 -14.13
N LYS A 533 42.31 16.89 -13.45
CA LYS A 533 42.14 16.54 -12.04
C LYS A 533 41.50 15.16 -11.82
N SER A 534 41.00 14.53 -12.88
CA SER A 534 40.40 13.20 -12.81
C SER A 534 41.49 12.11 -12.79
N SER A 535 41.24 11.01 -12.08
CA SER A 535 42.22 9.93 -11.92
C SER A 535 41.56 8.56 -11.92
N PHE A 536 42.37 7.50 -12.09
CA PHE A 536 41.89 6.13 -12.01
C PHE A 536 42.81 5.22 -11.20
N LYS A 537 42.24 4.13 -10.71
CA LYS A 537 42.94 3.06 -9.99
C LYS A 537 42.46 1.69 -10.46
N ILE A 538 43.39 0.88 -10.95
CA ILE A 538 43.11 -0.51 -11.32
C ILE A 538 43.25 -1.39 -10.08
N LEU A 539 42.14 -1.97 -9.64
CA LEU A 539 42.06 -2.97 -8.57
C LEU A 539 41.90 -4.37 -9.17
N GLY A 540 42.09 -5.42 -8.34
CA GLY A 540 42.04 -6.81 -8.82
C GLY A 540 40.68 -7.24 -9.42
N THR A 541 39.60 -6.59 -8.98
CA THR A 541 38.22 -6.93 -9.37
C THR A 541 37.48 -5.83 -10.11
N LYS A 542 38.06 -4.62 -10.21
CA LYS A 542 37.43 -3.45 -10.84
C LYS A 542 38.44 -2.38 -11.23
N LEU A 543 38.07 -1.56 -12.21
CA LEU A 543 38.65 -0.25 -12.46
C LEU A 543 37.81 0.78 -11.69
N GLU A 544 38.46 1.59 -10.84
CA GLU A 544 37.82 2.69 -10.13
C GLU A 544 38.29 4.01 -10.72
N LEU A 545 37.35 4.92 -11.00
CA LEU A 545 37.59 6.23 -11.56
C LEU A 545 37.13 7.28 -10.55
N GLN A 546 37.95 8.31 -10.35
CA GLN A 546 37.59 9.52 -9.64
C GLN A 546 37.52 10.66 -10.65
N LEU A 547 36.30 11.04 -11.02
CA LEU A 547 36.02 12.10 -11.97
C LEU A 547 35.73 13.39 -11.22
N VAL A 548 36.50 14.45 -11.44
CA VAL A 548 36.28 15.74 -10.79
C VAL A 548 35.25 16.54 -11.60
N LYS A 549 34.17 16.99 -10.96
CA LYS A 549 33.11 17.74 -11.63
C LYS A 549 33.58 19.15 -11.96
N SER A 550 33.28 19.62 -13.17
CA SER A 550 33.59 21.00 -13.59
C SER A 550 32.59 22.03 -13.05
N ASP A 551 31.32 21.65 -12.91
CA ASP A 551 30.19 22.53 -12.59
C ASP A 551 29.55 22.26 -11.21
N GLY A 552 30.01 21.23 -10.50
CA GLY A 552 29.45 20.79 -9.22
C GLY A 552 28.02 20.23 -9.32
N ALA A 553 27.51 19.96 -10.51
CA ALA A 553 26.15 19.46 -10.71
C ALA A 553 25.96 18.05 -10.16
N SER A 554 24.74 17.70 -9.76
CA SER A 554 24.38 16.34 -9.36
C SER A 554 24.09 15.48 -10.60
N TRP A 555 24.65 14.28 -10.65
CA TRP A 555 24.51 13.35 -11.77
C TRP A 555 23.43 12.31 -11.45
N PRO A 556 22.28 12.28 -12.16
CA PRO A 556 21.23 11.26 -12.00
C PRO A 556 21.70 9.86 -12.41
N VAL A 557 22.51 9.83 -13.46
CA VAL A 557 23.02 8.65 -14.15
C VAL A 557 24.49 8.90 -14.48
N LEU A 558 25.27 7.83 -14.65
CA LEU A 558 26.67 7.98 -15.02
C LEU A 558 26.80 8.40 -16.49
N ARG A 559 25.98 7.78 -17.35
CA ARG A 559 26.05 7.98 -18.78
C ARG A 559 24.99 8.97 -19.28
N GLY A 560 25.36 9.84 -20.21
CA GLY A 560 24.44 10.80 -20.81
C GLY A 560 23.39 10.15 -21.74
N ASP A 561 23.59 8.90 -22.14
CA ASP A 561 22.71 8.13 -23.03
C ASP A 561 21.74 7.19 -22.27
N GLU A 562 21.79 7.17 -20.93
CA GLU A 562 20.89 6.38 -20.10
C GLU A 562 19.58 7.10 -19.78
N ALA A 563 18.47 6.37 -19.79
CA ALA A 563 17.18 6.90 -19.36
C ALA A 563 17.21 7.22 -17.85
N LEU A 564 16.66 8.37 -17.47
CA LEU A 564 16.53 8.80 -16.07
C LEU A 564 15.57 7.85 -15.32
N THR A 565 16.11 6.80 -14.71
CA THR A 565 15.32 5.88 -13.88
C THR A 565 15.37 6.32 -12.42
N GLY A 566 14.64 7.40 -12.08
CA GLY A 566 14.43 7.83 -10.70
C GLY A 566 14.04 9.31 -10.54
N GLU A 567 13.17 9.60 -9.56
CA GLU A 567 12.91 10.97 -9.08
C GLU A 567 14.09 11.46 -8.24
N ILE A 568 14.67 12.60 -8.61
CA ILE A 568 15.73 13.26 -7.83
C ILE A 568 15.13 14.37 -6.99
N PHE A 569 15.19 14.22 -5.67
CA PHE A 569 14.93 15.29 -4.73
C PHE A 569 16.24 16.01 -4.40
N GLN A 570 16.41 17.23 -4.90
CA GLN A 570 17.51 18.09 -4.51
C GLN A 570 17.07 18.99 -3.34
N ILE A 571 17.71 18.84 -2.18
CA ILE A 571 17.55 19.74 -1.03
C ILE A 571 18.84 20.56 -0.91
N GLY A 572 18.78 21.85 -1.26
CA GLY A 572 19.91 22.79 -1.15
C GLY A 572 19.90 23.86 -2.25
N ARG A 573 20.41 25.07 -1.92
CA ARG A 573 20.22 26.32 -2.69
C ARG A 573 20.48 26.14 -4.19
N ALA A 574 19.45 26.43 -4.99
CA ALA A 574 19.60 26.76 -6.39
C ALA A 574 20.54 27.98 -6.52
N GLY A 575 21.78 27.73 -6.93
CA GLY A 575 22.65 28.75 -7.50
C GLY A 575 22.10 29.15 -8.86
N LYS A 576 22.04 30.47 -9.10
CA LYS A 576 21.31 31.12 -10.18
C LYS A 576 21.57 30.55 -11.58
N ALA A 577 20.50 30.55 -12.37
CA ALA A 577 20.41 30.21 -13.79
C ALA A 577 21.42 30.95 -14.68
#